data_AF-A0A2A4T3W1-F1
#
_entry.id   AF-A0A2A4T3W1-F1
#
_cell.length_a   1.000
_cell.length_b   1.000
_cell.length_c   1.000
_cell.angle_alpha   90.00
_cell.angle_beta   90.00
_cell.angle_gamma   90.00
#
_symmetry.space_group_name_H-M   'P 1'
#
loop_
_entity.id
_entity.type
_entity.pdbx_description
1 polymer ?
#
loop_
_entity_poly.entity_id
_entity_poly.type
_entity_poly.pdbx_seq_one_letter_code
_entity_poly.pdbx_strand_id
1 'polypeptide(L)'
;MTEQRLFPKPHSARDITPFSSARQAWFWFVRCQTARIEGARVVADAGEVVRPCDPDDVYNAVMRLKKGGILGDRHLQVLEYFGLVEREPDARDP
;
A
#
# COMPACT_ATOMS: atom_id res chain seq x y z
N MET A 1 -8.24 25.17 3.97
CA MET A 1 -8.09 23.71 4.17
C MET A 1 -7.64 23.50 5.60
N THR A 2 -8.50 22.94 6.44
CA THR A 2 -8.16 22.68 7.85
C THR A 2 -7.09 21.60 7.88
N GLU A 3 -5.87 21.94 8.29
CA GLU A 3 -4.86 20.94 8.63
C GLU A 3 -5.38 20.15 9.82
N GLN A 4 -5.99 18.98 9.55
CA GLN A 4 -6.22 18.00 10.59
C GLN A 4 -4.86 17.61 11.15
N ARG A 5 -4.60 17.98 12.40
CA ARG A 5 -3.49 17.43 13.17
C ARG A 5 -3.75 15.93 13.31
N LEU A 6 -3.17 15.17 12.39
CA LEU A 6 -3.14 13.72 12.46
C LEU A 6 -2.22 13.35 13.63
N PHE A 7 -2.82 13.00 14.76
CA PHE A 7 -2.08 12.33 15.81
C PHE A 7 -1.68 10.95 15.29
N PRO A 8 -0.41 10.53 15.44
CA PRO A 8 -0.03 9.18 15.06
C PRO A 8 -0.90 8.22 15.87
N LYS A 9 -1.62 7.33 15.17
CA LYS A 9 -2.37 6.28 15.83
C LYS A 9 -1.38 5.43 16.62
N PRO A 10 -1.67 5.10 17.89
CA PRO A 10 -0.84 4.16 18.63
C PRO A 10 -0.80 2.84 17.86
N HIS A 11 0.38 2.23 17.77
CA HIS A 11 0.52 0.90 17.19
C HIS A 11 -0.33 -0.09 18.00
N SER A 12 -0.92 -1.08 17.33
CA SER A 12 -1.67 -2.13 18.01
C SER A 12 -0.76 -2.83 19.04
N ALA A 13 -1.34 -3.30 20.15
CA ALA A 13 -0.61 -4.10 21.14
C ALA A 13 -0.34 -5.55 20.68
N ARG A 14 -0.78 -5.91 19.46
CA ARG A 14 -0.60 -7.22 18.86
C ARG A 14 0.77 -7.32 18.20
N ASP A 15 1.29 -8.54 18.11
CA ASP A 15 2.56 -8.79 17.44
C ASP A 15 2.52 -8.35 15.97
N ILE A 16 3.40 -7.42 15.63
CA ILE A 16 3.53 -6.86 14.29
C ILE A 16 4.35 -7.81 13.42
N THR A 17 3.89 -8.04 12.20
CA THR A 17 4.62 -8.79 11.18
C THR A 17 5.14 -7.87 10.08
N PRO A 18 6.46 -7.60 10.02
CA PRO A 18 7.07 -6.81 8.95
C PRO A 18 6.79 -7.39 7.57
N PHE A 19 6.86 -6.53 6.55
CA PHE A 19 6.87 -7.02 5.17
C PHE A 19 8.24 -7.62 4.86
N SER A 20 8.25 -8.75 4.14
CA SER A 20 9.49 -9.38 3.67
C SER A 20 10.12 -8.63 2.49
N SER A 21 9.35 -7.77 1.81
CA SER A 21 9.81 -6.96 0.67
C SER A 21 8.88 -5.79 0.37
N ALA A 22 9.39 -4.80 -0.37
CA ALA A 22 8.57 -3.68 -0.89
C ALA A 22 7.42 -4.18 -1.79
N ARG A 23 7.66 -5.23 -2.59
CA ARG A 23 6.61 -5.89 -3.38
C ARG A 23 5.48 -6.40 -2.49
N GLN A 24 5.81 -7.10 -1.41
CA GLN A 24 4.78 -7.65 -0.53
C GLN A 24 3.93 -6.52 0.07
N ALA A 25 4.54 -5.41 0.45
CA ALA A 25 3.83 -4.22 0.92
C ALA A 25 2.91 -3.64 -0.17
N TRP A 26 3.39 -3.55 -1.42
CA TRP A 26 2.60 -3.06 -2.54
C TRP A 26 1.39 -3.94 -2.85
N PHE A 27 1.55 -5.26 -2.96
CA PHE A 27 0.43 -6.17 -3.22
C PHE A 27 -0.58 -6.20 -2.07
N TRP A 28 -0.09 -6.07 -0.83
CA TRP A 28 -0.99 -5.90 0.31
C TRP A 28 -1.80 -4.60 0.21
N PHE A 29 -1.16 -3.48 -0.11
CA PHE A 29 -1.86 -2.20 -0.33
C PHE A 29 -2.93 -2.31 -1.42
N VAL A 30 -2.61 -2.92 -2.57
CA VAL A 30 -3.57 -3.08 -3.68
C VAL A 30 -4.78 -3.89 -3.24
N ARG A 31 -4.58 -5.02 -2.54
CA ARG A 31 -5.70 -5.80 -1.98
C ARG A 31 -6.56 -4.99 -1.01
N CYS A 32 -5.95 -4.22 -0.12
CA CYS A 32 -6.69 -3.32 0.76
C CYS A 32 -7.51 -2.30 -0.03
N GLN A 33 -6.95 -1.76 -1.11
CA GLN A 33 -7.64 -0.77 -1.94
C GLN A 33 -8.78 -1.39 -2.76
N THR A 34 -8.58 -2.57 -3.33
CA THR A 34 -9.64 -3.34 -4.02
C THR A 34 -10.79 -3.63 -3.06
N ALA A 35 -10.49 -4.12 -1.84
CA ALA A 35 -11.51 -4.37 -0.84
C ALA A 35 -12.28 -3.08 -0.45
N ARG A 36 -11.59 -1.94 -0.32
CA ARG A 36 -12.24 -0.63 -0.08
C ARG A 36 -13.19 -0.26 -1.22
N ILE A 37 -12.78 -0.45 -2.48
CA ILE A 37 -13.59 -0.15 -3.68
C ILE A 37 -14.82 -1.07 -3.74
N GLU A 38 -14.66 -2.34 -3.37
CA GLU A 38 -15.73 -3.33 -3.28
C GLU A 38 -16.69 -3.09 -2.09
N GLY A 39 -16.47 -2.02 -1.31
CA GLY A 39 -17.35 -1.61 -0.22
C GLY A 39 -17.02 -2.25 1.13
N ALA A 40 -15.92 -3.00 1.25
CA ALA A 40 -15.47 -3.50 2.54
C ALA A 40 -15.03 -2.33 3.43
N ARG A 41 -15.54 -2.30 4.67
CA ARG A 41 -15.04 -1.39 5.70
C ARG A 41 -13.71 -1.94 6.19
N VAL A 42 -12.61 -1.30 5.80
CA VAL A 42 -11.28 -1.60 6.36
C VAL A 42 -11.27 -1.13 7.81
N VAL A 43 -11.33 -2.09 8.73
CA VAL A 43 -11.16 -1.85 10.17
C VAL A 43 -9.71 -2.13 10.52
N ALA A 44 -9.09 -1.23 11.28
CA ALA A 44 -7.74 -1.45 11.82
C ALA A 44 -7.73 -2.78 12.61
N ASP A 45 -6.66 -3.57 12.44
CA ASP A 45 -6.48 -4.89 13.08
C ASP A 45 -7.50 -5.99 12.73
N ALA A 46 -8.35 -5.80 11.71
CA ALA A 46 -9.28 -6.82 11.25
C ALA A 46 -8.66 -7.91 10.36
N GLY A 47 -7.39 -7.74 9.97
CA GLY A 47 -6.63 -8.78 9.28
C GLY A 47 -6.05 -9.81 10.27
N GLU A 48 -5.87 -11.04 9.81
CA GLU A 48 -5.15 -12.08 10.57
C GLU A 48 -3.72 -11.66 10.93
N VAL A 49 -3.11 -10.84 10.05
CA VAL A 49 -1.74 -10.33 10.17
C VAL A 49 -1.76 -8.83 10.41
N VAL A 50 -1.18 -8.41 11.53
CA VAL A 50 -0.97 -7.00 11.87
C VAL A 50 0.28 -6.49 11.14
N ARG A 51 0.12 -5.43 10.34
CA ARG A 51 1.21 -4.80 9.58
C ARG A 51 1.77 -3.59 10.32
N PRO A 52 3.05 -3.21 10.08
CA PRO A 52 3.67 -2.08 10.77
C PRO A 52 3.14 -0.70 10.35
N CYS A 53 2.20 -0.64 9.39
CA CYS A 53 1.66 0.59 8.84
C CYS A 53 0.23 0.40 8.32
N ASP A 54 -0.48 1.52 8.11
CA ASP A 54 -1.78 1.55 7.44
C ASP A 54 -1.60 1.49 5.90
N PRO A 55 -2.60 1.04 5.12
CA PRO A 55 -2.52 1.05 3.66
C PRO A 55 -2.18 2.42 3.08
N ASP A 56 -2.66 3.50 3.71
CA ASP A 56 -2.43 4.87 3.27
C ASP A 56 -0.97 5.31 3.44
N ASP A 57 -0.21 4.68 4.34
CA ASP A 57 1.22 4.93 4.48
C ASP A 57 2.00 4.43 3.25
N VAL A 58 1.59 3.29 2.67
CA VAL A 58 2.17 2.76 1.43
C VAL A 58 1.86 3.70 0.27
N TYR A 59 0.60 4.17 0.15
CA TYR A 59 0.22 5.17 -0.85
C TYR A 59 1.05 6.45 -0.71
N ASN A 60 1.18 6.98 0.52
CA ASN A 60 1.97 8.17 0.80
C ASN A 60 3.45 8.00 0.44
N ALA A 61 4.03 6.82 0.70
CA ALA A 61 5.41 6.52 0.29
C ALA A 61 5.56 6.58 -1.24
N VAL A 62 4.65 5.97 -2.00
CA VAL A 62 4.68 6.01 -3.48
C VAL A 62 4.47 7.42 -4.01
N MET A 63 3.55 8.20 -3.43
CA MET A 63 3.33 9.60 -3.83
C MET A 63 4.53 10.50 -3.51
N ARG A 64 5.26 10.23 -2.43
CA ARG A 64 6.54 10.92 -2.14
C ARG A 64 7.58 10.60 -3.20
N LEU A 65 7.69 9.35 -3.65
CA LEU A 65 8.60 8.97 -4.73
C LEU A 65 8.19 9.60 -6.07
N LYS A 66 6.88 9.71 -6.35
CA LYS A 66 6.37 10.45 -7.52
C LYS A 66 6.75 11.93 -7.46
N LYS A 67 6.47 12.58 -6.33
CA LYS A 67 6.78 14.00 -6.12
C LYS A 67 8.28 14.28 -6.21
N GLY A 68 9.12 13.34 -5.78
CA GLY A 68 10.57 13.41 -5.89
C GLY A 68 11.12 13.07 -7.28
N GLY A 69 10.27 12.73 -8.26
CA GLY A 69 10.70 12.40 -9.63
C GLY A 69 11.34 11.01 -9.77
N ILE A 70 11.35 10.18 -8.71
CA ILE A 70 11.86 8.81 -8.76
C ILE A 70 10.86 7.90 -9.50
N LEU A 71 9.56 8.15 -9.31
CA LEU A 71 8.49 7.50 -10.06
C LEU A 71 7.82 8.46 -11.02
N GLY A 72 7.75 8.09 -12.30
CA GLY A 72 6.93 8.78 -13.31
C GLY A 72 5.57 8.11 -13.48
N ASP A 73 4.70 8.73 -14.29
CA ASP A 73 3.35 8.19 -14.54
C ASP A 73 3.38 6.78 -15.13
N ARG A 74 4.33 6.47 -16.02
CA ARG A 74 4.52 5.11 -16.55
C ARG A 74 4.88 4.10 -15.47
N HIS A 75 5.70 4.48 -14.49
CA HIS A 75 6.01 3.59 -13.36
C HIS A 75 4.75 3.30 -12.53
N LEU A 76 3.89 4.30 -12.33
CA LEU A 76 2.63 4.12 -11.60
C LEU A 76 1.66 3.22 -12.34
N GLN A 77 1.54 3.35 -13.66
CA GLN A 77 0.72 2.45 -14.49
C GLN A 77 1.19 0.99 -14.39
N VAL A 78 2.49 0.77 -14.43
CA VAL A 78 3.08 -0.58 -14.26
C VAL A 78 2.78 -1.10 -12.86
N LEU A 79 3.03 -0.29 -11.81
CA LEU A 79 2.76 -0.67 -10.43
C LEU A 79 1.28 -1.01 -10.22
N GLU A 80 0.36 -0.23 -10.77
CA GLU A 80 -1.08 -0.47 -10.70
C GLU A 80 -1.44 -1.80 -11.37
N TYR A 81 -1.08 -1.98 -12.64
CA TYR A 81 -1.40 -3.19 -13.39
C TYR A 81 -0.86 -4.46 -12.71
N PHE A 82 0.44 -4.48 -12.41
CA PHE A 82 1.10 -5.64 -11.80
C PHE A 82 0.72 -5.85 -10.34
N GLY A 83 0.29 -4.78 -9.67
CA GLY A 83 -0.35 -4.87 -8.36
C GLY A 83 -1.68 -5.60 -8.42
N LEU A 84 -2.53 -5.29 -9.39
CA LEU A 84 -3.85 -5.90 -9.56
C LEU A 84 -3.77 -7.38 -9.93
N VAL A 85 -2.80 -7.77 -10.76
CA VAL A 85 -2.57 -9.19 -11.12
C VAL A 85 -1.65 -9.92 -10.15
N GLU A 86 -1.21 -9.27 -9.06
CA GLU A 86 -0.28 -9.78 -8.03
C GLU A 86 0.95 -10.51 -8.60
N ARG A 87 1.53 -9.96 -9.66
CA ARG A 87 2.66 -10.55 -10.40
C ARG A 87 3.76 -9.52 -10.59
N GLU A 88 5.02 -9.95 -10.64
CA GLU A 88 6.12 -9.07 -11.03
C GLU A 88 6.19 -8.93 -12.55
N PRO A 89 6.56 -7.75 -13.09
CA PRO A 89 6.87 -7.63 -14.52
C PRO A 89 7.93 -8.65 -14.91
N ASP A 90 7.61 -9.51 -15.87
CA ASP A 90 8.59 -10.42 -16.47
C ASP A 90 9.18 -9.73 -17.70
N ALA A 91 10.51 -9.61 -17.77
CA ALA A 91 11.19 -9.04 -18.93
C ALA A 91 10.99 -9.87 -20.21
N ARG A 92 10.43 -11.08 -20.09
CA ARG A 92 10.11 -11.99 -21.20
C ARG A 92 8.65 -11.90 -21.65
N ASP A 93 7.79 -11.17 -20.94
CA ASP A 93 6.43 -10.89 -21.43
C ASP A 93 6.54 -9.92 -22.64
N PRO A 94 5.95 -10.27 -23.80
CA PRO A 94 6.09 -9.52 -25.05
C PRO A 94 5.37 -8.16 -25.07
#